data_AF-A0A662QT67-F1
#
_entry.id   AF-A0A662QT67-F1
#
_cell.length_a   1.000
_cell.length_b   1.000
_cell.length_c   1.000
_cell.angle_alpha   90.00
_cell.angle_beta   90.00
_cell.angle_gamma   90.00
#
_symmetry.space_group_name_H-M   'P 1'
#
loop_
_entity.id
_entity.type
_entity.pdbx_description
1 polymer ?
#
loop_
_entity_poly.entity_id
_entity_poly.type
_entity_poly.pdbx_seq_one_letter_code
_entity_poly.pdbx_strand_id
1 'polypeptide(L)'
;MTSIIAGNKNKRKGQMSLEMIIGLIILLVVAAVVIKIFMDKMSGDALAPPETLELEAFRQHCDALCTRYVDTNFAGAEALAYCEKYFEIDLNKNGKIPGEAAKLEGYGLCEDRVYCFNIKECNWGSSSRSRLTPEKCKDLMCDVYTERYHDNVTAAEYIQHKIEFGSCDYDDEEISFEDSTGNIRSLAAWHSDIYEHVHCRGKTG
;
A
#
# COMPACT_ATOMS: atom_id res chain seq x y z
N MET A 1 -87.55 43.87 -2.09
CA MET A 1 -86.78 43.04 -1.14
C MET A 1 -85.43 42.76 -1.77
N THR A 2 -84.44 43.56 -1.42
CA THR A 2 -83.11 43.56 -2.04
C THR A 2 -82.12 43.17 -0.95
N SER A 3 -81.57 41.95 -1.03
CA SER A 3 -80.48 41.53 -0.15
C SER A 3 -79.14 41.76 -0.87
N ILE A 4 -78.27 42.53 -0.24
CA ILE A 4 -76.88 42.78 -0.63
C ILE A 4 -76.01 41.78 0.15
N ILE A 5 -75.25 40.94 -0.55
CA ILE A 5 -74.19 40.11 0.07
C ILE A 5 -72.87 40.86 -0.09
N ALA A 6 -72.31 41.34 1.02
CA ALA A 6 -70.98 41.93 1.09
C ALA A 6 -69.92 40.83 1.33
N GLY A 7 -69.11 40.54 0.31
CA GLY A 7 -67.94 39.66 0.40
C GLY A 7 -66.70 40.41 0.89
N ASN A 8 -66.22 40.03 2.07
CA ASN A 8 -65.08 40.61 2.79
C ASN A 8 -63.73 40.23 2.14
N LYS A 9 -62.97 41.23 1.67
CA LYS A 9 -61.61 41.09 1.09
C LYS A 9 -60.53 41.35 2.15
N ASN A 10 -60.17 40.39 3.00
CA ASN A 10 -58.99 40.50 3.87
C ASN A 10 -58.40 39.13 4.24
N LYS A 11 -57.74 38.44 3.29
CA LYS A 11 -56.98 37.18 3.54
C LYS A 11 -55.75 37.01 2.63
N ARG A 12 -55.03 38.09 2.26
CA ARG A 12 -53.86 37.98 1.35
C ARG A 12 -52.51 38.52 1.88
N LYS A 13 -52.44 39.13 3.06
CA LYS A 13 -51.19 39.72 3.58
C LYS A 13 -50.35 38.80 4.50
N GLY A 14 -50.92 37.69 5.01
CA GLY A 14 -50.20 36.76 5.89
C GLY A 14 -49.42 35.64 5.18
N GLN A 15 -49.76 35.34 3.92
CA GLN A 15 -49.14 34.24 3.16
C GLN A 15 -47.75 34.59 2.61
N MET A 16 -47.44 35.87 2.40
CA MET A 16 -46.18 36.30 1.78
C MET A 16 -44.96 36.18 2.72
N SER A 17 -45.17 36.32 4.04
CA SER A 17 -44.09 36.23 5.03
C SER A 17 -43.74 34.78 5.40
N LEU A 18 -44.72 33.87 5.29
CA LEU A 18 -44.55 32.46 5.68
C LEU A 18 -43.69 31.69 4.68
N GLU A 19 -43.69 32.08 3.40
CA GLU A 19 -42.90 31.45 2.34
C GLU A 19 -41.39 31.76 2.47
N MET A 20 -41.02 32.96 2.93
CA MET A 20 -39.62 33.36 3.14
C MET A 20 -38.95 32.57 4.27
N ILE A 21 -39.67 32.25 5.33
CA ILE A 21 -39.16 31.48 6.47
C ILE A 21 -38.88 30.02 6.09
N ILE A 22 -39.74 29.42 5.26
CA ILE A 22 -39.57 28.03 4.81
C ILE A 22 -38.29 27.89 3.97
N GLY A 23 -37.97 28.88 3.12
CA GLY A 23 -36.73 28.89 2.34
C GLY A 23 -35.46 28.91 3.20
N LEU A 24 -35.46 29.67 4.31
CA LEU A 24 -34.34 29.71 5.26
C LEU A 24 -34.10 28.37 5.96
N ILE A 25 -35.16 27.66 6.33
CA ILE A 25 -35.05 26.35 7.00
C ILE A 25 -34.46 25.31 6.06
N ILE A 26 -34.88 25.27 4.80
CA ILE A 26 -34.34 24.33 3.81
C ILE A 26 -32.85 24.58 3.58
N LEU A 27 -32.43 25.84 3.48
CA LEU A 27 -31.02 26.20 3.33
C LEU A 27 -30.15 25.72 4.51
N LEU A 28 -30.65 25.87 5.75
CA LEU A 28 -29.94 25.38 6.93
C LEU A 28 -29.77 23.87 6.94
N VAL A 29 -30.79 23.12 6.53
CA VAL A 29 -30.72 21.65 6.45
C VAL A 29 -29.70 21.21 5.41
N VAL A 30 -29.69 21.83 4.23
CA VAL A 30 -28.70 21.53 3.18
C VAL A 30 -27.28 21.84 3.66
N ALA A 31 -27.07 22.99 4.30
CA ALA A 31 -25.77 23.35 4.86
C ALA A 31 -25.29 22.34 5.92
N ALA A 32 -26.18 21.89 6.82
CA ALA A 32 -25.84 20.89 7.82
C ALA A 32 -25.47 19.52 7.19
N VAL A 33 -26.16 19.09 6.14
CA VAL A 33 -25.83 17.85 5.41
C VAL A 33 -24.48 17.98 4.71
N VAL A 34 -24.22 19.12 4.06
CA VAL A 34 -22.92 19.38 3.41
C VAL A 34 -21.79 19.39 4.44
N ILE A 35 -21.96 20.11 5.55
CA ILE A 35 -20.99 20.11 6.66
C ILE A 35 -20.77 18.69 7.18
N LYS A 36 -21.83 17.89 7.35
CA LYS A 36 -21.71 16.50 7.80
C LYS A 36 -20.92 15.64 6.79
N ILE A 37 -21.14 15.80 5.48
CA ILE A 37 -20.35 15.09 4.46
C ILE A 37 -18.88 15.54 4.50
N PHE A 38 -18.61 16.83 4.66
CA PHE A 38 -17.23 17.33 4.81
C PHE A 38 -16.58 16.86 6.11
N MET A 39 -17.32 16.84 7.22
CA MET A 39 -16.85 16.32 8.50
C MET A 39 -16.66 14.82 8.45
N ASP A 40 -17.53 14.03 7.81
CA ASP A 40 -17.33 12.59 7.63
C ASP A 40 -16.12 12.31 6.72
N LYS A 41 -15.81 13.21 5.77
CA LYS A 41 -14.60 13.16 4.94
C LYS A 41 -13.33 13.61 5.67
N MET A 42 -13.43 14.53 6.65
CA MET A 42 -12.30 15.01 7.45
C MET A 42 -12.08 14.21 8.75
N SER A 43 -13.11 13.60 9.31
CA SER A 43 -13.04 12.74 10.49
C SER A 43 -12.60 11.32 10.14
N GLY A 44 -12.35 11.06 8.85
CA GLY A 44 -11.90 9.79 8.31
C GLY A 44 -10.44 9.47 8.57
N ASP A 45 -9.59 10.45 8.87
CA ASP A 45 -8.23 10.22 9.36
C ASP A 45 -7.81 11.40 10.24
N ALA A 46 -7.71 11.17 11.54
CA ALA A 46 -6.79 11.97 12.34
C ALA A 46 -5.44 11.88 11.63
N LEU A 47 -4.92 13.01 11.12
CA LEU A 47 -3.65 13.10 10.39
C LEU A 47 -2.69 12.06 10.93
N ALA A 48 -2.57 10.97 10.19
CA ALA A 48 -1.78 9.85 10.64
C ALA A 48 -0.34 10.40 10.84
N PRO A 49 0.38 9.99 11.89
CA PRO A 49 1.69 10.57 12.21
C PRO A 49 2.58 10.60 10.96
N PRO A 50 3.43 11.61 10.76
CA PRO A 50 4.14 11.85 9.48
C PRO A 50 4.85 10.61 8.90
N GLU A 51 5.24 9.67 9.74
CA GLU A 51 5.88 8.40 9.38
C GLU A 51 4.90 7.34 8.79
N THR A 52 3.61 7.38 9.18
CA THR A 52 2.56 6.66 8.43
C THR A 52 2.39 7.25 7.04
N LEU A 53 2.66 8.55 6.84
CA LEU A 53 2.64 9.15 5.50
C LEU A 53 3.81 8.67 4.66
N GLU A 54 5.00 8.45 5.23
CA GLU A 54 6.16 7.90 4.52
C GLU A 54 5.95 6.43 4.14
N LEU A 55 5.56 5.58 5.11
CA LEU A 55 5.23 4.19 4.82
C LEU A 55 4.07 4.08 3.82
N GLU A 56 3.07 4.95 3.92
CA GLU A 56 1.96 4.99 2.98
C GLU A 56 2.39 5.48 1.60
N ALA A 57 3.30 6.46 1.50
CA ALA A 57 3.89 6.87 0.23
C ALA A 57 4.69 5.73 -0.41
N PHE A 58 5.44 4.95 0.37
CA PHE A 58 6.14 3.77 -0.13
C PHE A 58 5.16 2.68 -0.58
N ARG A 59 4.10 2.41 0.20
CA ARG A 59 3.01 1.52 -0.20
C ARG A 59 2.37 1.95 -1.52
N GLN A 60 2.04 3.22 -1.68
CA GLN A 60 1.48 3.76 -2.92
C GLN A 60 2.45 3.62 -4.09
N HIS A 61 3.75 3.80 -3.85
CA HIS A 61 4.78 3.59 -4.87
C HIS A 61 4.86 2.12 -5.30
N CYS A 62 4.84 1.19 -4.34
CA CYS A 62 4.80 -0.24 -4.62
C CYS A 62 3.51 -0.67 -5.33
N ASP A 63 2.37 -0.08 -4.96
CA ASP A 63 1.10 -0.30 -5.65
C ASP A 63 1.16 0.18 -7.09
N ALA A 64 1.73 1.35 -7.35
CA ALA A 64 1.91 1.86 -8.71
C ALA A 64 2.80 0.91 -9.54
N LEU A 65 3.90 0.41 -8.98
CA LEU A 65 4.77 -0.58 -9.63
C LEU A 65 4.03 -1.89 -9.91
N CYS A 66 3.27 -2.39 -8.94
CA CYS A 66 2.44 -3.57 -9.09
C CYS A 66 1.39 -3.39 -10.20
N THR A 67 0.69 -2.25 -10.24
CA THR A 67 -0.28 -1.94 -11.29
C THR A 67 0.38 -1.92 -12.66
N ARG A 68 1.57 -1.33 -12.82
CA ARG A 68 2.29 -1.37 -14.11
C ARG A 68 2.67 -2.78 -14.53
N TYR A 69 3.13 -3.61 -13.59
CA TYR A 69 3.42 -5.01 -13.86
C TYR A 69 2.18 -5.77 -14.36
N VAL A 70 1.02 -5.53 -13.76
CA VAL A 70 -0.25 -6.13 -14.17
C VAL A 70 -0.71 -5.59 -15.53
N ASP A 71 -0.69 -4.27 -15.72
CA ASP A 71 -1.17 -3.60 -16.94
C ASP A 71 -0.32 -3.94 -18.18
N THR A 72 0.97 -4.23 -17.98
CA THR A 72 1.90 -4.65 -19.05
C THR A 72 1.84 -6.14 -19.35
N ASN A 73 0.81 -6.84 -18.86
CA ASN A 73 0.65 -8.29 -19.02
C ASN A 73 1.88 -9.06 -18.51
N PHE A 74 2.34 -8.68 -17.32
CA PHE A 74 3.42 -9.35 -16.59
C PHE A 74 4.79 -9.24 -17.28
N ALA A 75 5.09 -8.08 -17.87
CA ALA A 75 6.38 -7.85 -18.50
C ALA A 75 7.54 -7.94 -17.50
N GLY A 76 8.59 -8.68 -17.85
CA GLY A 76 9.75 -8.91 -16.97
C GLY A 76 10.44 -7.62 -16.50
N ALA A 77 10.47 -6.56 -17.33
CA ALA A 77 11.03 -5.27 -16.94
C ALA A 77 10.26 -4.60 -15.79
N GLU A 78 8.93 -4.68 -15.78
CA GLU A 78 8.11 -4.13 -14.69
C GLU A 78 8.16 -5.01 -13.44
N ALA A 79 8.32 -6.34 -13.61
CA ALA A 79 8.62 -7.23 -12.48
C ALA A 79 9.93 -6.83 -11.80
N LEU A 80 11.01 -6.60 -12.56
CA LEU A 80 12.27 -6.09 -12.02
C LEU A 80 12.08 -4.75 -11.30
N ALA A 81 11.34 -3.82 -11.89
CA ALA A 81 11.09 -2.52 -11.30
C ALA A 81 10.39 -2.62 -9.93
N TYR A 82 9.49 -3.58 -9.75
CA TYR A 82 8.85 -3.86 -8.46
C TYR A 82 9.81 -4.60 -7.51
N CYS A 83 10.44 -5.69 -7.95
CA CYS A 83 11.25 -6.57 -7.10
C CYS A 83 12.55 -5.93 -6.62
N GLU A 84 13.15 -5.02 -7.40
CA GLU A 84 14.40 -4.33 -7.03
C GLU A 84 14.16 -3.04 -6.25
N LYS A 85 12.91 -2.58 -6.16
CA LYS A 85 12.61 -1.33 -5.48
C LYS A 85 12.71 -1.51 -3.97
N TYR A 86 13.65 -0.80 -3.38
CA TYR A 86 13.80 -0.67 -1.93
C TYR A 86 13.66 0.78 -1.46
N PHE A 87 13.48 0.92 -0.15
CA PHE A 87 13.39 2.16 0.59
C PHE A 87 14.20 2.05 1.89
N GLU A 88 14.62 3.21 2.37
CA GLU A 88 15.21 3.41 3.68
C GLU A 88 14.11 4.00 4.59
N ILE A 89 13.81 3.36 5.71
CA ILE A 89 12.72 3.75 6.61
C ILE A 89 13.03 3.42 8.07
N ASP A 90 12.95 4.43 8.94
CA ASP A 90 13.01 4.27 10.40
C ASP A 90 11.68 3.70 10.90
N LEU A 91 11.61 2.38 11.13
CA LEU A 91 10.39 1.69 11.56
C LEU A 91 10.26 1.66 13.08
N ASN A 92 11.38 1.63 13.79
CA ASN A 92 11.46 1.58 15.25
C ASN A 92 11.47 2.97 15.91
N LYS A 93 11.57 4.05 15.12
CA LYS A 93 11.49 5.47 15.49
C LYS A 93 12.66 5.94 16.34
N ASN A 94 13.84 5.36 16.15
CA ASN A 94 15.02 5.69 16.95
C ASN A 94 15.90 6.78 16.29
N GLY A 95 15.54 7.26 15.10
CA GLY A 95 16.25 8.29 14.34
C GLY A 95 17.48 7.77 13.61
N LYS A 96 17.67 6.45 13.53
CA LYS A 96 18.76 5.78 12.80
C LYS A 96 18.13 4.76 11.86
N ILE A 97 18.70 4.67 10.67
CA ILE A 97 18.27 3.74 9.63
C ILE A 97 19.34 2.65 9.39
N PRO A 98 20.62 2.99 9.12
CA PRO A 98 21.62 1.96 8.87
C PRO A 98 21.95 1.19 10.15
N GLY A 99 22.06 -0.14 10.01
CA GLY A 99 22.40 -1.05 11.10
C GLY A 99 21.23 -1.43 12.02
N GLU A 100 20.03 -0.91 11.78
CA GLU A 100 18.87 -1.15 12.64
C GLU A 100 17.93 -2.21 12.03
N ALA A 101 17.57 -3.20 12.85
CA ALA A 101 16.59 -4.21 12.50
C ALA A 101 15.21 -3.81 13.03
N ALA A 102 14.18 -4.09 12.25
CA ALA A 102 12.81 -3.83 12.64
C ALA A 102 11.85 -4.88 12.10
N LYS A 103 10.61 -4.85 12.59
CA LYS A 103 9.54 -5.75 12.19
C LYS A 103 8.45 -4.99 11.46
N LEU A 104 8.18 -5.37 10.21
CA LEU A 104 7.07 -4.84 9.40
C LEU A 104 6.12 -5.98 9.04
N GLU A 105 4.85 -5.86 9.44
CA GLU A 105 3.80 -6.86 9.13
C GLU A 105 4.15 -8.31 9.48
N GLY A 106 5.00 -8.50 10.49
CA GLY A 106 5.46 -9.83 10.87
C GLY A 106 6.86 -10.16 10.36
N TYR A 107 7.34 -9.54 9.30
CA TYR A 107 8.67 -9.79 8.74
C TYR A 107 9.75 -8.99 9.45
N GLY A 108 10.85 -9.63 9.81
CA GLY A 108 12.07 -8.93 10.18
C GLY A 108 12.76 -8.39 8.93
N LEU A 109 13.36 -7.21 9.04
CA LEU A 109 14.07 -6.56 7.94
C LEU A 109 15.05 -5.52 8.49
N CYS A 110 16.05 -5.14 7.70
CA CYS A 110 16.84 -3.96 8.00
C CYS A 110 16.16 -2.71 7.47
N GLU A 111 16.14 -1.68 8.30
CA GLU A 111 15.52 -0.39 8.00
C GLU A 111 16.15 0.31 6.78
N ASP A 112 17.40 0.00 6.45
CA ASP A 112 18.12 0.57 5.30
C ASP A 112 17.83 -0.11 3.96
N ARG A 113 17.18 -1.27 3.95
CA ARG A 113 16.79 -1.97 2.71
C ARG A 113 15.46 -2.70 2.84
N VAL A 114 14.39 -1.91 2.77
CA VAL A 114 13.02 -2.43 2.76
C VAL A 114 12.49 -2.51 1.33
N TYR A 115 12.33 -3.71 0.78
CA TYR A 115 11.83 -3.90 -0.59
C TYR A 115 10.32 -3.82 -0.68
N CYS A 116 9.78 -3.55 -1.87
CA CYS A 116 8.33 -3.53 -2.09
C CYS A 116 7.64 -4.83 -1.68
N PHE A 117 8.26 -5.99 -1.91
CA PHE A 117 7.71 -7.28 -1.47
C PHE A 117 7.74 -7.47 0.06
N ASN A 118 8.51 -6.68 0.82
CA ASN A 118 8.44 -6.63 2.28
C ASN A 118 7.29 -5.76 2.78
N ILE A 119 6.95 -4.71 2.02
CA ILE A 119 5.91 -3.74 2.39
C ILE A 119 4.52 -4.29 2.09
N LYS A 120 4.34 -4.91 0.92
CA LYS A 120 3.04 -5.39 0.45
C LYS A 120 3.20 -6.34 -0.73
N GLU A 121 2.59 -7.52 -0.66
CA GLU A 121 2.52 -8.45 -1.81
C GLU A 121 1.72 -7.84 -2.98
N CYS A 122 2.30 -7.84 -4.18
CA CYS A 122 1.59 -7.47 -5.41
C CYS A 122 0.62 -8.58 -5.82
N ASN A 123 -0.68 -8.39 -5.60
CA ASN A 123 -1.74 -9.35 -5.89
C ASN A 123 -2.59 -8.92 -7.10
N TRP A 124 -2.78 -9.81 -8.07
CA TRP A 124 -3.64 -9.56 -9.25
C TRP A 124 -4.75 -10.59 -9.44
N GLY A 125 -4.94 -11.47 -8.45
CA GLY A 125 -6.02 -12.45 -8.43
C GLY A 125 -6.12 -13.16 -7.09
N SER A 126 -7.14 -14.00 -6.93
CA SER A 126 -7.41 -14.67 -5.64
C SER A 126 -6.53 -15.89 -5.36
N SER A 127 -5.69 -16.31 -6.32
CA SER A 127 -4.88 -17.52 -6.18
C SER A 127 -3.51 -17.23 -5.58
N SER A 128 -2.91 -18.23 -4.91
CA SER A 128 -1.51 -18.15 -4.49
C SER A 128 -0.52 -18.03 -5.66
N ARG A 129 -0.96 -18.31 -6.89
CA ARG A 129 -0.15 -18.11 -8.10
C ARG A 129 -0.21 -16.67 -8.60
N SER A 130 -1.25 -15.91 -8.24
CA SER A 130 -1.53 -14.55 -8.71
C SER A 130 -0.99 -13.45 -7.77
N ARG A 131 0.18 -13.70 -7.19
CA ARG A 131 0.85 -12.78 -6.25
C ARG A 131 2.35 -12.76 -6.46
N LEU A 132 3.03 -11.62 -6.31
CA LEU A 132 4.50 -11.55 -6.25
C LEU A 132 4.93 -11.66 -4.79
N THR A 133 5.40 -12.85 -4.41
CA THR A 133 6.08 -13.09 -3.13
C THR A 133 7.58 -12.84 -3.30
N PRO A 134 8.36 -12.72 -2.21
CA PRO A 134 9.82 -12.61 -2.29
C PRO A 134 10.47 -13.72 -3.13
N GLU A 135 10.01 -14.97 -2.98
CA GLU A 135 10.51 -16.12 -3.73
C GLU A 135 10.23 -15.98 -5.23
N LYS A 136 9.03 -15.51 -5.59
CA LYS A 136 8.68 -15.28 -6.99
C LYS A 136 9.42 -14.10 -7.58
N CYS A 137 9.71 -13.08 -6.79
CA CYS A 137 10.58 -11.99 -7.21
C CYS A 137 11.97 -12.52 -7.55
N LYS A 138 12.54 -13.38 -6.69
CA LYS A 138 13.82 -14.06 -6.97
C LYS A 138 13.75 -14.90 -8.25
N ASP A 139 12.71 -15.72 -8.43
CA ASP A 139 12.55 -16.56 -9.63
C ASP A 139 12.41 -15.72 -10.91
N LEU A 140 11.60 -14.66 -10.89
CA LEU A 140 11.42 -13.75 -12.02
C LEU A 140 12.71 -13.01 -12.37
N MET A 141 13.44 -12.55 -11.36
CA MET A 141 14.74 -11.92 -11.57
C MET A 141 15.73 -12.91 -12.19
N CYS A 142 15.76 -14.14 -11.69
CA CYS A 142 16.56 -15.20 -12.27
C CYS A 142 16.20 -15.43 -13.74
N ASP A 143 14.91 -15.52 -14.10
CA ASP A 143 14.48 -15.68 -15.49
C ASP A 143 14.96 -14.54 -16.38
N VAL A 144 14.76 -13.29 -15.95
CA VAL A 144 15.12 -12.10 -16.74
C VAL A 144 16.64 -11.94 -16.87
N TYR A 145 17.40 -12.14 -15.79
CA TYR A 145 18.84 -11.99 -15.80
C TYR A 145 19.56 -13.17 -16.47
N THR A 146 19.01 -14.38 -16.35
CA THR A 146 19.52 -15.53 -17.11
C THR A 146 19.33 -15.33 -18.60
N GLU A 147 18.17 -14.80 -19.03
CA GLU A 147 17.95 -14.47 -20.43
C GLU A 147 18.91 -13.37 -20.92
N ARG A 148 19.22 -12.39 -20.05
CA ARG A 148 20.13 -11.28 -20.38
C ARG A 148 21.60 -11.71 -20.46
N TYR A 149 22.08 -12.53 -19.53
CA TYR A 149 23.49 -12.91 -19.43
C TYR A 149 23.80 -14.25 -20.10
N HIS A 150 22.77 -15.03 -20.45
CA HIS A 150 22.89 -16.40 -20.96
C HIS A 150 23.68 -17.35 -20.02
N ASP A 151 23.75 -17.01 -18.73
CA ASP A 151 24.46 -17.76 -17.71
C ASP A 151 23.74 -17.63 -16.36
N ASN A 152 23.41 -18.76 -15.75
CA ASN A 152 22.69 -18.82 -14.48
C ASN A 152 23.57 -18.31 -13.32
N VAL A 153 24.88 -18.56 -13.38
CA VAL A 153 25.82 -18.19 -12.31
C VAL A 153 25.98 -16.68 -12.26
N THR A 154 26.28 -16.06 -13.40
CA THR A 154 26.37 -14.60 -13.55
C THR A 154 25.05 -13.91 -13.16
N ALA A 155 23.91 -14.49 -13.54
CA ALA A 155 22.61 -13.96 -13.14
C ALA A 155 22.40 -14.02 -11.61
N ALA A 156 22.73 -15.15 -10.98
CA ALA A 156 22.62 -15.31 -9.54
C ALA A 156 23.54 -14.34 -8.78
N GLU A 157 24.80 -14.23 -9.18
CA GLU A 157 25.77 -13.28 -8.60
C GLU A 157 25.28 -11.84 -8.75
N TYR A 158 24.75 -11.47 -9.91
CA TYR A 158 24.20 -10.14 -10.14
C TYR A 158 23.00 -9.87 -9.21
N ILE A 159 22.09 -10.83 -9.05
CA ILE A 159 20.92 -10.68 -8.17
C ILE A 159 21.36 -10.56 -6.72
N GLN A 160 22.34 -11.36 -6.27
CA GLN A 160 22.89 -11.29 -4.92
C GLN A 160 23.48 -9.91 -4.61
N HIS A 161 24.12 -9.26 -5.60
CA HIS A 161 24.59 -7.88 -5.46
C HIS A 161 23.50 -6.81 -5.57
N LYS A 162 22.31 -7.16 -6.08
CA LYS A 162 21.22 -6.21 -6.33
C LYS A 162 20.17 -6.23 -5.22
N ILE A 163 19.87 -7.41 -4.69
CA ILE A 163 18.98 -7.62 -3.56
C ILE A 163 19.83 -8.00 -2.36
N GLU A 164 20.24 -6.99 -1.60
CA GLU A 164 20.92 -7.14 -0.32
C GLU A 164 19.89 -6.94 0.79
N PHE A 165 20.03 -7.64 1.92
CA PHE A 165 19.05 -7.52 3.01
C PHE A 165 19.20 -6.21 3.80
N GLY A 166 20.39 -5.60 3.79
CA GLY A 166 20.70 -4.38 4.52
C GLY A 166 21.91 -4.56 5.44
N SER A 167 22.15 -3.58 6.31
CA SER A 167 23.36 -3.52 7.15
C SER A 167 23.17 -3.92 8.62
N CYS A 168 21.94 -4.27 9.04
CA CYS A 168 21.63 -4.67 10.40
C CYS A 168 22.13 -6.09 10.75
N ASP A 169 22.29 -6.35 12.05
CA ASP A 169 22.71 -7.65 12.58
C ASP A 169 21.50 -8.58 12.76
N TYR A 170 21.67 -9.87 12.46
CA TYR A 170 20.61 -10.89 12.41
C TYR A 170 20.63 -11.82 13.61
N ASP A 171 21.65 -11.71 14.45
CA ASP A 171 21.88 -12.58 15.61
C ASP A 171 20.88 -12.33 16.76
N ASP A 172 19.99 -11.35 16.61
CA ASP A 172 18.86 -11.14 17.52
C ASP A 172 17.80 -12.23 17.30
N GLU A 173 17.91 -13.32 18.08
CA GLU A 173 16.97 -14.46 18.18
C GLU A 173 15.49 -14.06 18.35
N GLU A 174 15.18 -12.79 18.64
CA GLU A 174 13.82 -12.31 18.88
C GLU A 174 12.99 -12.07 17.61
N ILE A 175 13.60 -12.01 16.42
CA ILE A 175 12.85 -11.73 15.19
C ILE A 175 12.48 -13.03 14.47
N SER A 176 11.52 -13.75 15.05
CA SER A 176 10.82 -14.84 14.35
C SER A 176 9.54 -14.32 13.69
N PHE A 177 9.21 -14.89 12.53
CA PHE A 177 7.99 -14.57 11.79
C PHE A 177 7.25 -15.82 11.35
N GLU A 178 5.93 -15.71 11.23
CA GLU A 178 5.07 -16.75 10.71
C GLU A 178 4.85 -16.47 9.22
N ASP A 179 5.26 -17.41 8.35
CA ASP A 179 5.06 -17.26 6.90
C ASP A 179 3.59 -17.45 6.49
N SER A 180 3.28 -17.22 5.21
CA SER A 180 1.92 -17.40 4.67
C SER A 180 1.37 -18.83 4.78
N THR A 181 2.20 -19.81 5.19
CA THR A 181 1.83 -21.21 5.43
C THR A 181 1.65 -21.54 6.91
N GLY A 182 1.83 -20.57 7.81
CA GLY A 182 1.72 -20.76 9.26
C GLY A 182 2.99 -21.31 9.90
N ASN A 183 4.11 -21.35 9.19
CA ASN A 183 5.38 -21.85 9.73
C ASN A 183 6.19 -20.69 10.33
N ILE A 184 6.66 -20.88 11.57
CA ILE A 184 7.58 -19.93 12.21
C ILE A 184 8.98 -20.14 11.61
N ARG A 185 9.50 -19.10 10.96
CA ARG A 185 10.86 -19.02 10.45
C ARG A 185 11.63 -17.97 11.24
N SER A 186 12.89 -18.26 11.54
CA SER A 186 13.81 -17.23 12.04
C SER A 186 14.14 -16.25 10.91
N LEU A 187 14.40 -15.00 11.26
CA LEU A 187 14.87 -13.99 10.32
C LEU A 187 16.08 -14.48 9.52
N ALA A 188 17.03 -15.12 10.19
CA ALA A 188 18.22 -15.72 9.57
C ALA A 188 17.89 -16.78 8.50
N ALA A 189 16.88 -17.64 8.72
CA ALA A 189 16.51 -18.66 7.74
C ALA A 189 15.88 -18.06 6.48
N TRP A 190 15.03 -17.04 6.65
CA TRP A 190 14.43 -16.34 5.52
C TRP A 190 15.43 -15.44 4.78
N HIS A 191 16.34 -14.81 5.53
CA HIS A 191 17.47 -14.07 4.99
C HIS A 191 18.32 -14.97 4.08
N SER A 192 18.75 -16.13 4.58
CA SER A 192 19.57 -17.07 3.82
C SER A 192 18.88 -17.52 2.52
N ASP A 193 17.57 -17.81 2.58
CA ASP A 193 16.80 -18.32 1.44
C ASP A 193 16.55 -17.26 0.35
N ILE A 194 16.33 -16.01 0.74
CA ILE A 194 15.94 -14.94 -0.20
C ILE A 194 17.16 -14.14 -0.70
N TYR A 195 18.14 -13.86 0.17
CA TYR A 195 19.20 -12.88 -0.09
C TYR A 195 20.59 -13.50 -0.28
N GLU A 196 20.96 -14.53 0.49
CA GLU A 196 22.33 -15.07 0.42
C GLU A 196 22.52 -16.17 -0.62
N HIS A 197 21.59 -17.12 -0.71
CA HIS A 197 21.76 -18.33 -1.53
C HIS A 197 20.88 -18.26 -2.79
N VAL A 198 21.14 -17.24 -3.62
CA VAL A 198 20.44 -17.09 -4.89
C VAL A 198 20.91 -18.18 -5.86
N HIS A 199 20.00 -19.07 -6.24
CA HIS A 199 20.25 -20.10 -7.24
C HIS A 199 19.22 -20.02 -8.36
N CYS A 200 19.64 -19.54 -9.53
CA CYS A 200 18.82 -19.52 -10.72
C CYS A 200 18.76 -20.91 -11.34
N ARG A 201 17.56 -21.51 -11.39
CA ARG A 201 17.37 -22.80 -12.05
C ARG A 201 17.49 -22.60 -13.57
N GLY A 202 18.32 -23.41 -14.22
CA GLY A 202 18.32 -23.47 -15.67
C GLY A 202 16.96 -23.94 -16.18
N LYS A 203 16.45 -23.29 -17.23
CA LYS A 203 15.24 -23.77 -17.92
C LYS A 203 15.50 -25.18 -18.42
N THR A 204 14.89 -26.18 -17.79
CA THR A 204 14.75 -27.51 -18.40
C THR A 204 13.79 -27.33 -19.57
N GLY A 205 14.35 -27.27 -20.78
CA GLY A 205 13.60 -27.18 -22.03
C GLY A 205 12.74 -28.40 -22.30
#